data_AF-A0A0Q5TUT1-F1
#
_entry.id   AF-A0A0Q5TUT1-F1
#
_cell.length_a   1.000
_cell.length_b   1.000
_cell.length_c   1.000
_cell.angle_alpha   90.00
_cell.angle_beta   90.00
_cell.angle_gamma   90.00
#
_symmetry.space_group_name_H-M   'P 1'
#
loop_
_entity.id
_entity.type
_entity.pdbx_description
1 polymer ?
#
loop_
_entity_poly.entity_id
_entity_poly.type
_entity_poly.pdbx_seq_one_letter_code
_entity_poly.pdbx_strand_id
1 'polypeptide(L)'
;MRKSLAFLAFLFVNVSVNGQDNVRTEIYQETDTLRKQLFIDRYENVFMTKVPTRHMFKAAITSSDIQGTGINIGYEYKLLPSLSLEASVYAQLSQDNASFAERLVHFNTDFVNIYGNVKARWFYNMNKRIASGLHANNFSGTYIGFSYEQSIYKAAPYRQSVSRMGLLYGFQSRFFNNGYIDFALGLFQNPYSHIRFYEYQNRFDVKNFVLGTQANIGVAFGDWKRTSTDPACDVILCDESVKSQWKIEMPNISIGWLQQSLRGGIAYERRIGNAPLSVQGSLNGSLFNMRGSDSYEQRYSSVSTSVELRYYFLQKMMMRKGRAGNNLSGPYTALKGGYEIFKAATNYPFVPQNKFTQRATTAGLALGYQQRLFKRMYFDASIFYVKPYQSGNRINGGNRPYLWSKMAVGFTF
;
A
#
# COMPACT_ATOMS: atom_id res chain seq x y z
N MET A 1 4.31 -100.19 17.97
CA MET A 1 3.06 -99.54 17.49
C MET A 1 2.43 -98.54 18.48
N ARG A 2 3.12 -98.07 19.54
CA ARG A 2 2.58 -97.07 20.49
C ARG A 2 2.84 -95.59 20.12
N LYS A 3 3.74 -95.31 19.16
CA LYS A 3 4.10 -93.94 18.79
C LYS A 3 3.23 -93.34 17.67
N SER A 4 2.55 -94.18 16.89
CA SER A 4 1.65 -93.76 15.80
C SER A 4 0.25 -93.33 16.27
N LEU A 5 -0.17 -93.74 17.47
CA LEU A 5 -1.47 -93.38 18.04
C LEU A 5 -1.47 -91.99 18.70
N ALA A 6 -0.32 -91.53 19.20
CA ALA A 6 -0.18 -90.20 19.80
C ALA A 6 -0.25 -89.07 18.77
N PHE A 7 0.19 -89.31 17.52
CA PHE A 7 0.16 -88.31 16.46
C PHE A 7 -1.27 -88.10 15.91
N LEU A 8 -2.10 -89.15 15.93
CA LEU A 8 -3.49 -89.09 15.48
C LEU A 8 -4.39 -88.39 16.51
N ALA A 9 -4.08 -88.51 17.82
CA ALA A 9 -4.76 -87.76 18.87
C ALA A 9 -4.46 -86.25 18.83
N PHE A 10 -3.29 -85.84 18.34
CA PHE A 10 -2.92 -84.42 18.24
C PHE A 10 -3.59 -83.70 17.06
N LEU A 11 -4.00 -84.44 16.02
CA LEU A 11 -4.70 -83.87 14.85
C LEU A 11 -6.18 -83.56 15.12
N PHE A 12 -6.80 -84.14 16.16
CA PHE A 12 -8.20 -83.88 16.50
C PHE A 12 -8.42 -82.71 17.48
N VAL A 13 -7.36 -82.08 18.00
CA VAL A 13 -7.48 -80.92 18.93
C VAL A 13 -7.56 -79.58 18.18
N ASN A 14 -7.42 -79.56 16.85
CA ASN A 14 -7.44 -78.31 16.05
C ASN A 14 -8.81 -77.95 15.45
N VAL A 15 -9.92 -78.46 15.99
CA VAL A 15 -11.25 -78.14 15.47
C VAL A 15 -12.04 -77.35 16.51
N SER A 16 -12.35 -76.09 16.15
CA SER A 16 -13.34 -75.18 16.75
C SER A 16 -12.80 -74.13 17.72
N VAL A 17 -12.18 -73.08 17.18
CA VAL A 17 -12.35 -71.73 17.72
C VAL A 17 -12.95 -70.85 16.62
N ASN A 18 -14.25 -71.03 16.38
CA ASN A 18 -15.05 -69.99 15.75
C ASN A 18 -15.31 -68.92 16.81
N GLY A 19 -14.37 -67.99 16.96
CA GLY A 19 -14.62 -66.72 17.62
C GLY A 19 -15.56 -65.90 16.74
N GLN A 20 -16.85 -66.18 16.81
CA GLN A 20 -17.88 -65.23 16.37
C GLN A 20 -17.90 -64.09 17.39
N ASP A 21 -17.05 -63.09 17.15
CA ASP A 21 -17.23 -61.75 17.71
C ASP A 21 -18.53 -61.18 17.12
N ASN A 22 -19.66 -61.51 17.74
CA ASN A 22 -20.89 -60.74 17.59
C ASN A 22 -20.76 -59.48 18.46
N VAL A 23 -19.78 -58.63 18.15
CA VAL A 23 -19.80 -57.26 18.62
C VAL A 23 -20.90 -56.58 17.82
N ARG A 24 -22.08 -56.46 18.45
CA ARG A 24 -23.19 -55.68 17.93
C ARG A 24 -22.74 -54.21 17.93
N THR A 25 -22.12 -53.78 16.85
CA THR A 25 -21.78 -52.36 16.63
C THR A 25 -23.08 -51.62 16.36
N GLU A 26 -23.65 -51.04 17.41
CA GLU A 26 -24.72 -50.05 17.27
C GLU A 26 -24.08 -48.77 16.72
N ILE A 27 -24.21 -48.57 15.41
CA ILE A 27 -23.83 -47.33 14.75
C ILE A 27 -24.88 -46.29 15.13
N TYR A 28 -24.64 -45.59 16.23
CA TYR A 28 -25.33 -44.34 16.50
C TYR A 28 -24.82 -43.31 15.50
N GLN A 29 -25.53 -43.18 14.37
CA GLN A 29 -25.42 -42.01 13.54
C GLN A 29 -26.15 -40.90 14.30
N GLU A 30 -25.41 -40.19 15.16
CA GLU A 30 -25.85 -38.87 15.58
C GLU A 30 -26.14 -38.11 14.29
N THR A 31 -27.42 -37.79 14.07
CA THR A 31 -27.84 -36.73 13.16
C THR A 31 -27.38 -35.41 13.77
N ASP A 32 -26.06 -35.27 13.90
CA ASP A 32 -25.43 -33.99 14.11
C ASP A 32 -25.81 -33.22 12.83
N THR A 33 -26.79 -32.33 12.99
CA THR A 33 -27.20 -31.43 11.94
C THR A 33 -25.91 -30.79 11.47
N LEU A 34 -25.44 -31.16 10.28
CA LEU A 34 -24.23 -30.63 9.65
C LEU A 34 -24.41 -29.12 9.58
N ARG A 35 -24.05 -28.42 10.65
CA ARG A 35 -23.97 -26.97 10.68
C ARG A 35 -22.93 -26.69 9.63
N LYS A 36 -23.38 -26.04 8.54
CA LYS A 36 -22.53 -25.70 7.40
C LYS A 36 -21.19 -25.19 7.92
N GLN A 37 -20.18 -26.05 7.89
CA GLN A 37 -18.86 -25.69 8.36
C GLN A 37 -18.36 -24.68 7.34
N LEU A 38 -18.31 -23.42 7.75
CA LEU A 38 -17.69 -22.36 6.97
C LEU A 38 -16.19 -22.61 7.04
N PHE A 39 -15.67 -23.42 6.11
CA PHE A 39 -14.24 -23.50 5.89
C PHE A 39 -13.76 -22.09 5.61
N ILE A 40 -12.95 -21.57 6.53
CA ILE A 40 -12.24 -20.31 6.33
C ILE A 40 -11.02 -20.70 5.50
N ASP A 41 -11.04 -20.33 4.23
CA ASP A 41 -9.87 -20.50 3.37
C ASP A 41 -8.73 -19.65 3.95
N ARG A 42 -7.48 -20.09 3.80
CA ARG A 42 -6.31 -19.44 4.41
C ARG A 42 -6.21 -17.97 4.01
N TYR A 43 -6.62 -17.65 2.78
CA TYR A 43 -6.72 -16.28 2.27
C TYR A 43 -7.78 -15.43 2.99
N GLU A 44 -8.88 -16.02 3.45
CA GLU A 44 -9.94 -15.28 4.16
C GLU A 44 -9.51 -14.88 5.58
N ASN A 45 -8.64 -15.67 6.20
CA ASN A 45 -8.01 -15.32 7.48
C ASN A 45 -6.99 -14.20 7.30
N VAL A 46 -6.22 -14.23 6.20
CA VAL A 46 -5.31 -13.12 5.85
C VAL A 46 -6.08 -11.83 5.69
N PHE A 47 -7.12 -11.80 4.85
CA PHE A 47 -7.82 -10.55 4.52
C PHE A 47 -8.93 -10.17 5.50
N MET A 48 -9.06 -10.95 6.58
CA MET A 48 -10.08 -10.79 7.62
C MET A 48 -11.49 -10.62 7.05
N THR A 49 -11.80 -11.28 5.92
CA THR A 49 -13.04 -11.09 5.15
C THR A 49 -14.24 -11.73 5.83
N LYS A 50 -14.01 -12.74 6.69
CA LYS A 50 -15.05 -13.41 7.48
C LYS A 50 -15.14 -12.95 8.93
N VAL A 51 -14.32 -11.97 9.34
CA VAL A 51 -14.38 -11.44 10.70
C VAL A 51 -15.25 -10.19 10.73
N PRO A 52 -16.41 -10.20 11.42
CA PRO A 52 -17.29 -9.05 11.49
C PRO A 52 -16.65 -7.91 12.28
N THR A 53 -16.94 -6.69 11.88
CA THR A 53 -16.35 -5.48 12.47
C THR A 53 -17.28 -4.30 12.21
N ARG A 54 -17.71 -3.64 13.28
CA ARG A 54 -18.61 -2.48 13.20
C ARG A 54 -17.86 -1.15 13.22
N HIS A 55 -16.69 -1.12 13.85
CA HIS A 55 -15.90 0.10 13.96
C HIS A 55 -14.41 -0.16 13.79
N MET A 56 -13.71 0.84 13.27
CA MET A 56 -12.30 0.73 12.94
C MET A 56 -11.59 2.07 13.11
N PHE A 57 -10.64 2.11 14.02
CA PHE A 57 -9.64 3.16 14.09
C PHE A 57 -8.50 2.85 13.11
N LYS A 58 -7.93 3.87 12.47
CA LYS A 58 -6.90 3.73 11.44
C LYS A 58 -5.82 4.80 11.61
N ALA A 59 -4.59 4.41 11.37
CA ALA A 59 -3.47 5.32 11.18
C ALA A 59 -2.73 4.90 9.92
N ALA A 60 -2.71 5.75 8.90
CA ALA A 60 -2.19 5.45 7.59
C ALA A 60 -1.29 6.56 7.05
N ILE A 61 -0.33 6.17 6.24
CA ILE A 61 0.39 7.10 5.37
C ILE A 61 -0.44 7.23 4.11
N THR A 62 -0.74 8.47 3.74
CA THR A 62 -1.47 8.82 2.52
C THR A 62 -0.50 9.30 1.47
N SER A 63 -0.67 8.82 0.24
CA SER A 63 0.00 9.32 -0.96
C SER A 63 -1.06 9.58 -2.03
N SER A 64 -1.13 10.82 -2.51
CA SER A 64 -2.08 11.23 -3.56
C SER A 64 -1.56 12.47 -4.26
N ASP A 65 -1.70 12.58 -5.59
CA ASP A 65 -1.35 13.82 -6.29
C ASP A 65 -2.34 14.98 -6.00
N ILE A 66 -3.44 14.71 -5.30
CA ILE A 66 -4.44 15.72 -4.91
C ILE A 66 -4.22 16.19 -3.47
N GLN A 67 -4.06 15.24 -2.54
CA GLN A 67 -3.86 15.52 -1.11
C GLN A 67 -2.37 15.65 -0.74
N GLY A 68 -1.46 15.25 -1.62
CA GLY A 68 -0.03 15.14 -1.32
C GLY A 68 0.30 13.93 -0.46
N THR A 69 1.47 13.97 0.20
CA THR A 69 1.88 12.97 1.18
C THR A 69 1.66 13.45 2.61
N GLY A 70 1.24 12.54 3.48
CA GLY A 70 0.99 12.87 4.88
C GLY A 70 0.52 11.70 5.73
N ILE A 71 0.07 12.01 6.93
CA ILE A 71 -0.44 11.03 7.90
C ILE A 71 -1.94 11.25 8.05
N ASN A 72 -2.72 10.19 7.88
CA ASN A 72 -4.16 10.17 8.09
C ASN A 72 -4.47 9.33 9.32
N ILE A 73 -5.19 9.91 10.27
CA ILE A 73 -5.74 9.23 11.43
C ILE A 73 -7.26 9.30 11.33
N GLY A 74 -7.93 8.15 11.34
CA GLY A 74 -9.35 8.08 11.08
C GLY A 74 -10.10 7.09 11.95
N TYR A 75 -11.38 7.35 12.15
CA TYR A 75 -12.34 6.44 12.75
C TYR A 75 -13.48 6.19 11.76
N GLU A 76 -13.71 4.93 11.42
CA GLU A 76 -14.78 4.49 10.52
C GLU A 76 -15.80 3.63 11.27
N TYR A 77 -17.08 3.90 11.06
CA TYR A 77 -18.20 3.19 11.66
C TYR A 77 -19.18 2.70 10.59
N LYS A 78 -19.68 1.48 10.72
CA LYS A 78 -20.71 0.92 9.84
C LYS A 78 -22.11 1.25 10.32
N LEU A 79 -22.83 2.06 9.55
CA LEU A 79 -24.26 2.30 9.73
C LEU A 79 -25.08 1.09 9.26
N LEU A 80 -24.69 0.51 8.14
CA LEU A 80 -25.30 -0.68 7.55
C LEU A 80 -24.21 -1.66 7.11
N PRO A 81 -24.52 -2.93 6.84
CA PRO A 81 -23.53 -3.85 6.29
C PRO A 81 -22.86 -3.32 5.02
N SER A 82 -23.60 -2.60 4.16
CA SER A 82 -23.07 -1.99 2.95
C SER A 82 -22.67 -0.52 3.09
N LEU A 83 -22.90 0.16 4.22
CA LEU A 83 -22.67 1.61 4.35
C LEU A 83 -21.82 1.94 5.58
N SER A 84 -20.73 2.68 5.38
CA SER A 84 -19.90 3.22 6.45
C SER A 84 -19.72 4.73 6.36
N LEU A 85 -19.45 5.33 7.52
CA LEU A 85 -19.03 6.71 7.67
C LEU A 85 -17.66 6.76 8.33
N GLU A 86 -16.74 7.52 7.77
CA GLU A 86 -15.41 7.79 8.29
C GLU A 86 -15.30 9.26 8.68
N ALA A 87 -14.73 9.54 9.85
CA ALA A 87 -14.22 10.85 10.22
C ALA A 87 -12.71 10.73 10.42
N SER A 88 -11.91 11.55 9.75
CA SER A 88 -10.47 11.51 9.83
C SER A 88 -9.82 12.88 9.87
N VAL A 89 -8.60 12.92 10.43
CA VAL A 89 -7.71 14.07 10.46
C VAL A 89 -6.49 13.72 9.63
N TYR A 90 -6.17 14.58 8.66
CA TYR A 90 -5.06 14.41 7.75
C TYR A 90 -4.04 15.53 7.95
N ALA A 91 -2.83 15.16 8.35
CA ALA A 91 -1.67 16.04 8.43
C ALA A 91 -0.87 15.94 7.12
N GLN A 92 -1.00 16.94 6.27
CA GLN A 92 -0.27 17.05 5.01
C GLN A 92 1.15 17.53 5.30
N LEU A 93 2.14 16.70 4.96
CA LEU A 93 3.57 17.01 5.13
C LEU A 93 4.20 17.54 3.84
N SER A 94 3.67 17.13 2.69
CA SER A 94 4.08 17.67 1.39
C SER A 94 2.88 17.76 0.44
N GLN A 95 2.77 18.89 -0.27
CA GLN A 95 1.75 19.10 -1.29
C GLN A 95 2.09 18.42 -2.63
N ASP A 96 3.38 18.32 -2.96
CA ASP A 96 3.84 17.84 -4.27
C ASP A 96 4.23 16.35 -4.27
N ASN A 97 3.70 15.57 -3.33
CA ASN A 97 4.16 14.21 -3.05
C ASN A 97 5.69 14.14 -2.85
N ALA A 98 6.29 15.16 -2.23
CA ALA A 98 7.71 15.15 -1.90
C ALA A 98 7.99 14.20 -0.72
N SER A 99 9.28 13.99 -0.43
CA SER A 99 9.75 13.09 0.62
C SER A 99 9.02 13.25 1.95
N PHE A 100 8.46 12.17 2.46
CA PHE A 100 7.98 12.07 3.83
C PHE A 100 9.11 12.26 4.86
N ALA A 101 10.24 11.56 4.72
CA ALA A 101 11.34 11.61 5.69
C ALA A 101 12.05 12.97 5.76
N GLU A 102 12.28 13.64 4.64
CA GLU A 102 12.88 14.99 4.62
C GLU A 102 12.07 15.95 5.50
N ARG A 103 10.74 15.90 5.36
CA ARG A 103 9.78 16.73 6.08
C ARG A 103 9.63 16.32 7.54
N LEU A 104 9.78 15.03 7.85
CA LEU A 104 9.72 14.54 9.24
C LEU A 104 10.99 14.88 10.03
N VAL A 105 12.17 14.89 9.39
CA VAL A 105 13.44 15.28 10.05
C VAL A 105 13.51 16.78 10.27
N HIS A 106 12.95 17.57 9.35
CA HIS A 106 12.77 19.02 9.50
C HIS A 106 11.33 19.33 9.91
N PHE A 107 10.75 18.56 10.83
CA PHE A 107 9.39 18.76 11.26
C PHE A 107 9.28 20.12 11.94
N ASN A 108 8.90 21.11 11.16
CA ASN A 108 8.51 22.41 11.63
C ASN A 108 6.98 22.47 11.48
N THR A 109 6.32 22.62 12.63
CA THR A 109 4.86 22.76 12.75
C THR A 109 4.32 23.88 11.86
N ASP A 110 5.14 24.90 11.58
CA ASP A 110 4.82 26.04 10.73
C ASP A 110 4.67 25.68 9.25
N PHE A 111 4.91 24.43 8.84
CA PHE A 111 4.76 23.95 7.46
C PHE A 111 3.79 22.78 7.29
N VAL A 112 3.08 22.39 8.35
CA VAL A 112 2.10 21.30 8.31
C VAL A 112 0.69 21.88 8.15
N ASN A 113 -0.03 21.41 7.12
CA ASN A 113 -1.46 21.71 6.98
C ASN A 113 -2.27 20.57 7.57
N ILE A 114 -3.27 20.90 8.39
CA ILE A 114 -4.17 19.92 9.01
C ILE A 114 -5.54 20.05 8.37
N TYR A 115 -6.08 18.92 7.94
CA TYR A 115 -7.39 18.83 7.31
C TYR A 115 -8.30 17.91 8.13
N GLY A 116 -9.55 18.32 8.30
CA GLY A 116 -10.64 17.43 8.73
C GLY A 116 -11.27 16.81 7.49
N ASN A 117 -11.59 15.53 7.56
CA ASN A 117 -12.16 14.78 6.46
C ASN A 117 -13.33 13.94 6.96
N VAL A 118 -14.39 13.87 6.15
CA VAL A 118 -15.52 12.98 6.36
C VAL A 118 -15.75 12.21 5.07
N LYS A 119 -15.89 10.88 5.15
CA LYS A 119 -16.21 10.03 4.01
C LYS A 119 -17.44 9.19 4.29
N ALA A 120 -18.34 9.10 3.32
CA ALA A 120 -19.38 8.09 3.30
C ALA A 120 -19.03 7.06 2.24
N ARG A 121 -19.02 5.77 2.58
CA ARG A 121 -18.68 4.69 1.63
C ARG A 121 -19.79 3.66 1.54
N TRP A 122 -20.24 3.41 0.32
CA TRP A 122 -21.19 2.38 -0.02
C TRP A 122 -20.49 1.19 -0.71
N PHE A 123 -20.39 0.08 0.02
CA PHE A 123 -19.91 -1.21 -0.48
C PHE A 123 -21.02 -1.93 -1.23
N TYR A 124 -21.23 -1.53 -2.48
CA TYR A 124 -22.36 -1.96 -3.32
C TYR A 124 -22.53 -3.48 -3.45
N ASN A 125 -21.43 -4.25 -3.44
CA ASN A 125 -21.46 -5.71 -3.53
C ASN A 125 -21.50 -6.44 -2.17
N MET A 126 -21.48 -5.72 -1.04
CA MET A 126 -21.31 -6.36 0.28
C MET A 126 -22.48 -7.28 0.65
N ASN A 127 -23.72 -6.85 0.44
CA ASN A 127 -24.90 -7.64 0.82
C ASN A 127 -24.95 -8.97 0.06
N LYS A 128 -24.64 -8.95 -1.24
CA LYS A 128 -24.53 -10.16 -2.07
C LYS A 128 -23.44 -11.11 -1.54
N ARG A 129 -22.29 -10.56 -1.16
CA ARG A 129 -21.16 -11.36 -0.64
C ARG A 129 -21.47 -11.96 0.74
N ILE A 130 -22.16 -11.23 1.60
CA ILE A 130 -22.66 -11.72 2.89
C ILE A 130 -23.67 -12.85 2.67
N ALA A 131 -24.65 -12.66 1.78
CA ALA A 131 -25.65 -13.69 1.46
C ALA A 131 -25.00 -14.97 0.91
N SER A 132 -23.94 -14.84 0.10
CA SER A 132 -23.16 -15.98 -0.41
C SER A 132 -22.20 -16.61 0.61
N GLY A 133 -22.05 -16.03 1.81
CA GLY A 133 -21.11 -16.49 2.83
C GLY A 133 -19.63 -16.21 2.53
N LEU A 134 -19.33 -15.39 1.53
CA LEU A 134 -17.96 -14.99 1.16
C LEU A 134 -17.40 -13.91 2.09
N HIS A 135 -18.27 -13.08 2.67
CA HIS A 135 -17.89 -11.98 3.56
C HIS A 135 -18.76 -11.96 4.82
N ALA A 136 -18.16 -11.53 5.92
CA ALA A 136 -18.89 -11.03 7.07
C ALA A 136 -19.14 -9.53 6.93
N ASN A 137 -19.94 -8.96 7.82
CA ASN A 137 -20.12 -7.52 7.90
C ASN A 137 -18.82 -6.82 8.35
N ASN A 138 -17.98 -6.38 7.40
CA ASN A 138 -16.69 -5.75 7.68
C ASN A 138 -16.24 -4.73 6.62
N PHE A 139 -15.08 -4.14 6.86
CA PHE A 139 -14.53 -3.04 6.08
C PHE A 139 -13.75 -3.44 4.81
N SER A 140 -13.76 -4.73 4.42
CA SER A 140 -13.02 -5.25 3.27
C SER A 140 -13.93 -5.37 2.03
N GLY A 141 -13.73 -4.55 1.01
CA GLY A 141 -14.50 -4.61 -0.25
C GLY A 141 -14.31 -3.41 -1.16
N THR A 142 -14.92 -3.50 -2.35
CA THR A 142 -15.03 -2.40 -3.31
C THR A 142 -16.15 -1.46 -2.88
N TYR A 143 -15.95 -0.15 -3.06
CA TYR A 143 -16.90 0.86 -2.65
C TYR A 143 -17.02 2.00 -3.67
N ILE A 144 -18.19 2.65 -3.63
CA ILE A 144 -18.38 4.02 -4.13
C ILE A 144 -18.45 4.92 -2.91
N GLY A 145 -17.74 6.04 -2.92
CA GLY A 145 -17.63 6.90 -1.76
C GLY A 145 -17.83 8.37 -2.09
N PHE A 146 -18.32 9.13 -1.12
CA PHE A 146 -18.30 10.58 -1.14
C PHE A 146 -17.35 11.06 -0.05
N SER A 147 -16.50 12.04 -0.36
CA SER A 147 -15.56 12.61 0.61
C SER A 147 -15.68 14.13 0.65
N TYR A 148 -15.67 14.70 1.85
CA TYR A 148 -15.54 16.12 2.09
C TYR A 148 -14.31 16.38 2.97
N GLU A 149 -13.42 17.25 2.50
CA GLU A 149 -12.22 17.67 3.22
C GLU A 149 -12.24 19.18 3.45
N GLN A 150 -11.82 19.60 4.64
CA GLN A 150 -11.74 21.00 5.03
C GLN A 150 -10.42 21.26 5.75
N SER A 151 -9.68 22.28 5.34
CA SER A 151 -8.51 22.74 6.11
C SER A 151 -8.93 23.29 7.47
N ILE A 152 -8.42 22.69 8.56
CA ILE A 152 -8.64 23.14 9.96
C ILE A 152 -7.51 24.08 10.38
N TYR A 153 -6.26 23.71 10.08
CA TYR A 153 -5.08 24.51 10.41
C TYR A 153 -4.17 24.65 9.20
N LYS A 154 -3.52 25.80 9.11
CA LYS A 154 -2.60 26.13 8.02
C LYS A 154 -1.35 26.78 8.55
N ALA A 155 -0.26 26.18 8.11
CA ALA A 155 1.08 26.71 8.15
C ALA A 155 1.20 28.16 7.61
N ALA A 156 0.62 28.44 6.44
CA ALA A 156 0.79 29.73 5.76
C ALA A 156 -0.50 30.59 5.84
N PRO A 157 -0.47 31.77 6.50
CA PRO A 157 -1.66 32.60 6.75
C PRO A 157 -2.31 33.15 5.48
N TYR A 158 -1.57 33.25 4.37
CA TYR A 158 -2.05 33.80 3.10
C TYR A 158 -2.81 32.81 2.21
N ARG A 159 -3.01 31.56 2.64
CA ARG A 159 -3.72 30.54 1.84
C ARG A 159 -5.20 30.49 2.23
N GLN A 160 -6.12 30.76 1.31
CA GLN A 160 -7.57 30.67 1.52
C GLN A 160 -8.04 29.27 1.90
N SER A 161 -9.04 29.16 2.80
CA SER A 161 -9.63 27.88 3.25
C SER A 161 -9.97 26.99 2.06
N VAL A 162 -9.31 25.83 1.95
CA VAL A 162 -9.56 24.91 0.84
C VAL A 162 -10.53 23.86 1.36
N SER A 163 -11.71 23.82 0.77
CA SER A 163 -12.60 22.68 0.86
C SER A 163 -12.47 21.83 -0.40
N ARG A 164 -12.55 20.51 -0.25
CA ARG A 164 -12.54 19.58 -1.37
C ARG A 164 -13.69 18.61 -1.24
N MET A 165 -14.37 18.39 -2.35
CA MET A 165 -15.39 17.37 -2.48
C MET A 165 -14.90 16.32 -3.46
N GLY A 166 -15.15 15.06 -3.18
CA GLY A 166 -14.70 13.96 -4.03
C GLY A 166 -15.74 12.88 -4.14
N LEU A 167 -15.93 12.37 -5.36
CA LEU A 167 -16.60 11.10 -5.62
C LEU A 167 -15.52 10.04 -5.86
N LEU A 168 -15.56 8.95 -5.11
CA LEU A 168 -14.52 7.94 -5.05
C LEU A 168 -15.05 6.61 -5.56
N TYR A 169 -14.25 5.89 -6.33
CA TYR A 169 -14.41 4.47 -6.60
C TYR A 169 -13.12 3.76 -6.17
N GLY A 170 -13.24 2.84 -5.23
CA GLY A 170 -12.06 2.25 -4.61
C GLY A 170 -12.27 0.87 -4.05
N PHE A 171 -11.21 0.33 -3.47
CA PHE A 171 -11.28 -0.86 -2.64
C PHE A 171 -10.51 -0.62 -1.34
N GLN A 172 -11.12 -1.08 -0.27
CA GLN A 172 -10.52 -1.08 1.05
C GLN A 172 -10.34 -2.54 1.46
N SER A 173 -9.20 -2.88 2.04
CA SER A 173 -8.95 -4.22 2.55
C SER A 173 -8.17 -4.17 3.84
N ARG A 174 -8.56 -5.03 4.77
CA ARG A 174 -7.74 -5.36 5.94
C ARG A 174 -6.86 -6.54 5.60
N PHE A 175 -5.70 -6.61 6.24
CA PHE A 175 -4.83 -7.76 6.13
C PHE A 175 -4.15 -8.04 7.47
N PHE A 176 -3.98 -9.31 7.82
CA PHE A 176 -3.56 -9.75 9.14
C PHE A 176 -4.41 -9.13 10.27
N ASN A 177 -3.88 -9.12 11.49
CA ASN A 177 -4.58 -8.60 12.65
C ASN A 177 -4.72 -7.08 12.67
N ASN A 178 -3.76 -6.33 12.11
CA ASN A 178 -3.75 -4.86 12.23
C ASN A 178 -3.47 -4.14 10.91
N GLY A 179 -3.28 -4.83 9.78
CA GLY A 179 -2.92 -4.20 8.52
C GLY A 179 -4.12 -3.61 7.78
N TYR A 180 -3.91 -2.47 7.14
CA TYR A 180 -4.93 -1.74 6.39
C TYR A 180 -4.38 -1.18 5.08
N ILE A 181 -5.16 -1.34 4.02
CA ILE A 181 -4.89 -0.74 2.72
C ILE A 181 -6.18 -0.22 2.09
N ASP A 182 -6.11 0.96 1.47
CA ASP A 182 -7.24 1.60 0.81
C ASP A 182 -6.73 2.34 -0.42
N PHE A 183 -7.24 1.95 -1.58
CA PHE A 183 -6.94 2.59 -2.86
C PHE A 183 -8.23 3.10 -3.48
N ALA A 184 -8.18 4.34 -3.97
CA ALA A 184 -9.29 4.97 -4.64
C ALA A 184 -8.84 5.72 -5.90
N LEU A 185 -9.65 5.62 -6.94
CA LEU A 185 -9.71 6.58 -8.03
C LEU A 185 -10.87 7.51 -7.73
N GLY A 186 -10.66 8.82 -7.77
CA GLY A 186 -11.72 9.77 -7.46
C GLY A 186 -11.76 10.95 -8.40
N LEU A 187 -12.96 11.51 -8.56
CA LEU A 187 -13.19 12.80 -9.19
C LEU A 187 -13.32 13.84 -8.07
N PHE A 188 -12.36 14.74 -7.98
CA PHE A 188 -12.23 15.71 -6.90
C PHE A 188 -12.43 17.12 -7.43
N GLN A 189 -13.23 17.89 -6.73
CA GLN A 189 -13.27 19.34 -6.86
C GLN A 189 -12.12 19.91 -6.03
N ASN A 190 -11.04 20.26 -6.71
CA ASN A 190 -9.85 20.85 -6.10
C ASN A 190 -9.71 22.28 -6.65
N PRO A 191 -10.17 23.30 -5.90
CA PRO A 191 -9.96 24.69 -6.30
C PRO A 191 -8.47 25.01 -6.10
N TYR A 192 -7.65 24.63 -7.08
CA TYR A 192 -6.24 24.90 -7.06
C TYR A 192 -6.04 26.38 -7.42
N SER A 193 -5.94 27.25 -6.40
CA SER A 193 -5.54 28.65 -6.59
C SER A 193 -4.13 28.86 -6.04
N HIS A 194 -3.15 28.92 -6.94
CA HIS A 194 -1.89 29.56 -6.60
C HIS A 194 -2.16 31.06 -6.55
N ILE A 195 -2.13 31.62 -5.34
CA ILE A 195 -1.98 33.06 -5.07
C ILE A 195 -3.10 33.91 -5.68
N ARG A 196 -4.24 34.03 -4.99
CA ARG A 196 -5.15 35.17 -5.21
C ARG A 196 -5.41 35.87 -3.88
N PHE A 197 -4.96 37.11 -3.79
CA PHE A 197 -5.18 37.95 -2.62
C PHE A 197 -6.62 38.49 -2.56
N TYR A 198 -7.41 38.46 -3.64
CA TYR A 198 -8.66 39.24 -3.68
C TYR A 198 -9.87 38.68 -4.47
N GLU A 199 -9.86 37.43 -4.94
CA GLU A 199 -11.03 36.93 -5.68
C GLU A 199 -11.88 35.92 -4.92
N TYR A 200 -13.19 36.24 -4.86
CA TYR A 200 -14.28 35.33 -4.61
C TYR A 200 -14.33 34.31 -5.75
N GLN A 201 -13.69 33.15 -5.57
CA GLN A 201 -13.84 32.05 -6.52
C GLN A 201 -15.22 31.42 -6.36
N ASN A 202 -15.95 31.29 -7.47
CA ASN A 202 -17.10 30.40 -7.55
C ASN A 202 -16.64 29.00 -7.13
N ARG A 203 -17.13 28.53 -5.98
CA ARG A 203 -16.66 27.29 -5.36
C ARG A 203 -16.79 26.11 -6.32
N PHE A 204 -17.81 26.10 -7.19
CA PHE A 204 -18.07 25.07 -8.19
C PHE A 204 -17.82 25.58 -9.62
N ASP A 205 -16.66 25.23 -10.19
CA ASP A 205 -16.35 25.39 -11.62
C ASP A 205 -15.92 24.02 -12.17
N VAL A 206 -16.38 23.67 -13.37
CA VAL A 206 -16.01 22.44 -14.10
C VAL A 206 -14.48 22.34 -14.25
N LYS A 207 -13.78 23.48 -14.36
CA LYS A 207 -12.31 23.55 -14.48
C LYS A 207 -11.57 23.07 -13.23
N ASN A 208 -12.24 23.06 -12.07
CA ASN A 208 -11.65 22.66 -10.79
C ASN A 208 -11.77 21.16 -10.53
N PHE A 209 -12.39 20.39 -11.44
CA PHE A 209 -12.45 18.95 -11.30
C PHE A 209 -11.18 18.27 -11.79
N VAL A 210 -10.71 17.34 -10.97
CA VAL A 210 -9.49 16.58 -11.15
C VAL A 210 -9.79 15.12 -10.89
N LEU A 211 -9.57 14.27 -11.88
CA LEU A 211 -9.55 12.82 -11.69
C LEU A 211 -8.18 12.46 -11.11
N GLY A 212 -8.12 11.79 -9.96
CA GLY A 212 -6.83 11.37 -9.43
C GLY A 212 -6.89 10.17 -8.49
N THR A 213 -5.71 9.63 -8.21
CA THR A 213 -5.54 8.44 -7.37
C THR A 213 -5.20 8.81 -5.92
N GLN A 214 -5.66 7.98 -4.99
CA GLN A 214 -5.32 8.03 -3.58
C GLN A 214 -4.94 6.62 -3.11
N ALA A 215 -3.82 6.51 -2.39
CA ALA A 215 -3.39 5.31 -1.70
C ALA A 215 -3.19 5.62 -0.22
N ASN A 216 -3.81 4.81 0.65
CA ASN A 216 -3.62 4.85 2.09
C ASN A 216 -3.15 3.47 2.55
N ILE A 217 -2.02 3.42 3.26
CA ILE A 217 -1.46 2.17 3.79
C ILE A 217 -1.11 2.40 5.24
N GLY A 218 -1.50 1.49 6.11
CA GLY A 218 -1.18 1.64 7.52
C GLY A 218 -1.73 0.54 8.41
N VAL A 219 -2.02 0.93 9.63
CA VAL A 219 -2.54 0.07 10.68
C VAL A 219 -3.97 0.42 11.02
N ALA A 220 -4.74 -0.58 11.42
CA ALA A 220 -6.10 -0.44 11.88
C ALA A 220 -6.38 -1.30 13.12
N PHE A 221 -7.28 -0.81 13.97
CA PHE A 221 -7.72 -1.47 15.20
C PHE A 221 -9.25 -1.37 15.33
N GLY A 222 -9.89 -2.37 15.92
CA GLY A 222 -11.36 -2.38 16.09
C GLY A 222 -11.85 -3.58 16.88
N ASP A 223 -13.14 -3.88 16.78
CA ASP A 223 -13.86 -4.92 17.56
C ASP A 223 -13.64 -6.37 17.10
N TRP A 224 -12.62 -6.63 16.27
CA TRP A 224 -12.38 -7.99 15.78
C TRP A 224 -11.54 -8.83 16.75
N LYS A 225 -11.87 -10.13 16.80
CA LYS A 225 -11.06 -11.11 17.51
C LYS A 225 -9.74 -11.30 16.78
N ARG A 226 -8.63 -11.14 17.51
CA ARG A 226 -7.29 -11.44 16.99
C ARG A 226 -7.14 -12.94 16.85
N THR A 227 -6.62 -13.38 15.71
CA THR A 227 -6.24 -14.78 15.52
C THR A 227 -4.85 -15.01 16.10
N SER A 228 -4.69 -16.11 16.83
CA SER A 228 -3.42 -16.51 17.48
C SER A 228 -2.41 -17.08 16.47
N THR A 229 -2.90 -17.62 15.36
CA THR A 229 -2.11 -18.12 14.24
C THR A 229 -2.19 -17.14 13.08
N ASP A 230 -1.10 -16.40 12.85
CA ASP A 230 -0.99 -15.50 11.71
C ASP A 230 -0.45 -16.30 10.51
N PRO A 231 -1.24 -16.55 9.44
CA PRO A 231 -0.78 -17.21 8.22
C PRO A 231 0.12 -16.28 7.38
N ALA A 232 1.05 -15.58 8.02
CA ALA A 232 1.93 -14.59 7.42
C ALA A 232 2.68 -15.14 6.20
N CYS A 233 3.08 -16.42 6.26
CA CYS A 233 3.83 -17.07 5.20
C CYS A 233 3.05 -17.35 3.91
N ASP A 234 1.73 -17.48 3.97
CA ASP A 234 0.90 -17.63 2.77
C ASP A 234 0.87 -16.34 1.94
N VAL A 235 1.06 -15.19 2.59
CA VAL A 235 1.06 -13.85 1.98
C VAL A 235 2.45 -13.40 1.61
N ILE A 236 3.40 -13.58 2.52
CA ILE A 236 4.79 -13.14 2.41
C ILE A 236 5.60 -14.14 1.56
N LEU A 237 5.02 -15.31 1.25
CA LEU A 237 5.64 -16.38 0.46
C LEU A 237 6.97 -16.83 1.07
N CYS A 238 6.92 -17.35 2.31
CA CYS A 238 8.11 -17.78 3.04
C CYS A 238 8.91 -18.89 2.35
N ASP A 239 8.30 -19.62 1.41
CA ASP A 239 8.95 -20.77 0.75
C ASP A 239 9.44 -20.46 -0.68
N GLU A 240 9.12 -19.27 -1.21
CA GLU A 240 9.50 -18.92 -2.58
C GLU A 240 10.95 -18.42 -2.63
N SER A 241 11.69 -18.87 -3.65
CA SER A 241 13.03 -18.38 -3.95
C SER A 241 13.03 -17.59 -5.25
N VAL A 242 13.35 -16.32 -5.18
CA VAL A 242 13.26 -15.37 -6.31
C VAL A 242 14.66 -14.88 -6.62
N LYS A 243 15.16 -15.22 -7.82
CA LYS A 243 16.50 -14.78 -8.27
C LYS A 243 16.47 -13.41 -8.93
N SER A 244 15.36 -13.06 -9.58
CA SER A 244 15.15 -11.77 -10.22
C SER A 244 13.67 -11.45 -10.31
N GLN A 245 13.34 -10.17 -10.40
CA GLN A 245 11.98 -9.70 -10.59
C GLN A 245 11.96 -8.37 -11.34
N TRP A 246 11.00 -8.22 -12.24
CA TRP A 246 10.58 -6.90 -12.72
C TRP A 246 9.62 -6.30 -11.71
N LYS A 247 9.68 -4.98 -11.55
CA LYS A 247 8.81 -4.19 -10.69
C LYS A 247 8.20 -3.07 -11.50
N ILE A 248 6.88 -2.94 -11.41
CA ILE A 248 6.13 -1.82 -11.98
C ILE A 248 5.44 -1.12 -10.82
N GLU A 249 5.85 0.11 -10.52
CA GLU A 249 5.25 0.93 -9.49
C GLU A 249 3.87 1.42 -9.93
N MET A 250 2.89 1.39 -9.02
CA MET A 250 1.58 1.98 -9.28
C MET A 250 1.73 3.48 -9.53
N PRO A 251 1.21 3.99 -10.66
CA PRO A 251 1.40 5.38 -10.98
C PRO A 251 0.52 6.28 -10.11
N ASN A 252 1.08 7.41 -9.70
CA ASN A 252 0.28 8.53 -9.19
C ASN A 252 -0.18 9.36 -10.40
N ILE A 253 -1.49 9.50 -10.53
CA ILE A 253 -2.11 10.16 -11.68
C ILE A 253 -3.05 11.24 -11.16
N SER A 254 -3.00 12.40 -11.79
CA SER A 254 -3.93 13.51 -11.62
C SER A 254 -4.23 14.09 -12.99
N ILE A 255 -5.49 14.13 -13.41
CA ILE A 255 -5.92 14.64 -14.71
C ILE A 255 -7.07 15.62 -14.47
N GLY A 256 -6.78 16.90 -14.59
CA GLY A 256 -7.75 17.98 -14.61
C GLY A 256 -7.41 19.01 -15.69
N TRP A 257 -8.26 20.01 -15.81
CA TRP A 257 -8.06 21.09 -16.78
C TRP A 257 -6.90 22.01 -16.41
N LEU A 258 -6.79 22.32 -15.11
CA LEU A 258 -5.77 23.23 -14.57
C LEU A 258 -4.53 22.50 -14.06
N GLN A 259 -4.61 21.20 -13.77
CA GLN A 259 -3.49 20.42 -13.22
C GLN A 259 -3.50 19.02 -13.82
N GLN A 260 -2.35 18.59 -14.32
CA GLN A 260 -2.10 17.25 -14.82
C GLN A 260 -0.80 16.75 -14.22
N SER A 261 -0.78 15.55 -13.66
CA SER A 261 0.43 14.89 -13.19
C SER A 261 0.41 13.40 -13.46
N LEU A 262 1.58 12.88 -13.77
CA LEU A 262 1.82 11.45 -13.95
C LEU A 262 3.18 11.14 -13.35
N ARG A 263 3.22 10.22 -12.39
CA ARG A 263 4.46 9.70 -11.82
C ARG A 263 4.41 8.19 -11.84
N GLY A 264 5.51 7.56 -12.23
CA GLY A 264 5.60 6.11 -12.24
C GLY A 264 7.05 5.66 -12.37
N GLY A 265 7.27 4.37 -12.11
CA GLY A 265 8.60 3.79 -12.17
C GLY A 265 8.57 2.33 -12.56
N ILE A 266 9.63 1.91 -13.26
CA ILE A 266 9.92 0.51 -13.52
C ILE A 266 11.30 0.18 -12.94
N ALA A 267 11.46 -1.02 -12.41
CA ALA A 267 12.75 -1.49 -11.94
C ALA A 267 12.94 -2.98 -12.25
N TYR A 268 14.19 -3.36 -12.44
CA TYR A 268 14.61 -4.75 -12.51
C TYR A 268 15.58 -5.01 -11.37
N GLU A 269 15.27 -6.01 -10.55
CA GLU A 269 16.12 -6.43 -9.45
C GLU A 269 16.61 -7.86 -9.68
N ARG A 270 17.91 -8.07 -9.52
CA ARG A 270 18.54 -9.38 -9.62
C ARG A 270 19.47 -9.63 -8.46
N ARG A 271 19.38 -10.82 -7.89
CA ARG A 271 20.26 -11.26 -6.81
C ARG A 271 21.65 -11.63 -7.31
N ILE A 272 22.66 -11.38 -6.48
CA ILE A 272 24.04 -11.82 -6.71
C ILE A 272 24.29 -13.13 -5.94
N GLY A 273 24.31 -14.25 -6.68
CA GLY A 273 24.58 -15.58 -6.12
C GLY A 273 23.60 -15.97 -5.01
N ASN A 274 24.14 -16.63 -3.97
CA ASN A 274 23.37 -17.05 -2.79
C ASN A 274 23.47 -16.04 -1.63
N ALA A 275 24.28 -14.99 -1.77
CA ALA A 275 24.39 -13.94 -0.78
C ALA A 275 23.06 -13.16 -0.65
N PRO A 276 22.76 -12.54 0.50
CA PRO A 276 21.61 -11.64 0.66
C PRO A 276 21.91 -10.27 0.02
N LEU A 277 22.43 -10.30 -1.22
CA LEU A 277 22.85 -9.15 -2.02
C LEU A 277 22.06 -9.14 -3.31
N SER A 278 21.58 -7.97 -3.71
CA SER A 278 20.93 -7.76 -5.01
C SER A 278 21.39 -6.47 -5.66
N VAL A 279 21.28 -6.41 -6.98
CA VAL A 279 21.44 -5.20 -7.79
C VAL A 279 20.09 -4.86 -8.38
N GLN A 280 19.67 -3.62 -8.20
CA GLN A 280 18.45 -3.08 -8.80
C GLN A 280 18.80 -1.95 -9.76
N GLY A 281 18.34 -2.03 -11.00
CA GLY A 281 18.27 -0.89 -11.91
C GLY A 281 16.84 -0.36 -11.96
N SER A 282 16.65 0.95 -11.85
CA SER A 282 15.32 1.59 -11.90
C SER A 282 15.29 2.78 -12.83
N LEU A 283 14.15 2.98 -13.50
CA LEU A 283 13.80 4.14 -14.30
C LEU A 283 12.51 4.73 -13.73
N ASN A 284 12.55 5.97 -13.25
CA ASN A 284 11.37 6.70 -12.78
C ASN A 284 11.13 7.93 -13.64
N GLY A 285 9.87 8.21 -13.94
CA GLY A 285 9.43 9.38 -14.68
C GLY A 285 8.39 10.18 -13.89
N SER A 286 8.48 11.49 -13.97
CA SER A 286 7.43 12.39 -13.50
C SER A 286 7.13 13.45 -14.56
N LEU A 287 5.85 13.72 -14.75
CA LEU A 287 5.34 14.81 -15.57
C LEU A 287 4.36 15.59 -14.73
N PHE A 288 4.39 16.91 -14.86
CA PHE A 288 3.40 17.78 -14.29
C PHE A 288 3.23 19.00 -15.17
N ASN A 289 1.97 19.37 -15.33
CA ASN A 289 1.56 20.55 -16.04
C ASN A 289 0.49 21.23 -15.22
N MET A 290 0.62 22.53 -15.07
CA MET A 290 -0.31 23.33 -14.32
C MET A 290 -0.55 24.65 -15.02
N ARG A 291 -1.82 25.03 -15.11
CA ARG A 291 -2.31 26.26 -15.71
C ARG A 291 -3.08 27.02 -14.66
N GLY A 292 -2.55 28.16 -14.26
CA GLY A 292 -3.26 29.15 -13.47
C GLY A 292 -4.23 29.95 -14.34
N SER A 293 -5.15 30.64 -13.67
CA SER A 293 -6.20 31.42 -14.31
C SER A 293 -5.73 32.72 -14.98
N ASP A 294 -4.53 33.24 -14.63
CA ASP A 294 -3.95 34.47 -15.23
C ASP A 294 -2.89 34.16 -16.30
N SER A 295 -3.09 33.12 -17.11
CA SER A 295 -2.10 32.64 -18.10
C SER A 295 -0.76 32.18 -17.51
N TYR A 296 -0.67 32.03 -16.18
CA TYR A 296 0.46 31.38 -15.53
C TYR A 296 0.49 29.91 -15.92
N GLU A 297 1.62 29.44 -16.45
CA GLU A 297 1.78 28.03 -16.76
C GLU A 297 3.09 27.51 -16.19
N GLN A 298 3.03 26.40 -15.46
CA GLN A 298 4.18 25.72 -14.92
C GLN A 298 4.19 24.28 -15.41
N ARG A 299 5.26 23.90 -16.10
CA ARG A 299 5.48 22.54 -16.57
C ARG A 299 6.77 22.02 -15.96
N TYR A 300 6.73 20.85 -15.33
CA TYR A 300 7.93 20.12 -14.96
C TYR A 300 7.90 18.70 -15.49
N SER A 301 9.07 18.21 -15.84
CA SER A 301 9.29 16.81 -16.21
C SER A 301 10.60 16.36 -15.60
N SER A 302 10.61 15.18 -15.00
CA SER A 302 11.83 14.54 -14.57
C SER A 302 11.90 13.11 -15.07
N VAL A 303 13.10 12.71 -15.48
CA VAL A 303 13.42 11.32 -15.78
C VAL A 303 14.67 10.99 -14.99
N SER A 304 14.60 9.95 -14.17
CA SER A 304 15.71 9.50 -13.35
C SER A 304 15.98 8.02 -13.58
N THR A 305 17.26 7.69 -13.72
CA THR A 305 17.76 6.32 -13.75
C THR A 305 18.66 6.12 -12.54
N SER A 306 18.53 4.99 -11.84
CA SER A 306 19.43 4.67 -10.74
C SER A 306 19.76 3.19 -10.67
N VAL A 307 20.96 2.90 -10.16
CA VAL A 307 21.44 1.57 -9.82
C VAL A 307 21.64 1.52 -8.31
N GLU A 308 21.10 0.50 -7.67
CA GLU A 308 21.17 0.27 -6.24
C GLU A 308 21.77 -1.11 -5.96
N LEU A 309 22.86 -1.17 -5.20
CA LEU A 309 23.41 -2.40 -4.64
C LEU A 309 22.84 -2.57 -3.24
N ARG A 310 21.92 -3.53 -3.06
CA ARG A 310 21.14 -3.74 -1.83
C ARG A 310 21.67 -4.95 -1.05
N TYR A 311 21.74 -4.82 0.28
CA TYR A 311 22.10 -5.86 1.22
C TYR A 311 20.98 -6.10 2.24
N TYR A 312 20.40 -7.30 2.23
CA TYR A 312 19.29 -7.70 3.12
C TYR A 312 19.81 -8.30 4.43
N PHE A 313 20.13 -7.43 5.38
CA PHE A 313 20.90 -7.80 6.57
C PHE A 313 20.18 -8.76 7.54
N LEU A 314 18.84 -8.82 7.56
CA LEU A 314 18.08 -9.77 8.40
C LEU A 314 17.57 -11.01 7.66
N GLN A 315 17.75 -11.12 6.34
CA GLN A 315 17.10 -12.17 5.55
C GLN A 315 17.50 -13.58 6.01
N LYS A 316 18.80 -13.84 6.21
CA LYS A 316 19.29 -15.15 6.68
C LYS A 316 18.69 -15.57 8.02
N MET A 317 18.53 -14.63 8.95
CA MET A 317 17.92 -14.89 10.25
C MET A 317 16.43 -15.20 10.12
N MET A 318 15.71 -14.46 9.28
CA MET A 318 14.27 -14.69 9.07
C MET A 318 14.01 -16.02 8.36
N MET A 319 14.86 -16.41 7.41
CA MET A 319 14.80 -17.73 6.77
C MET A 319 15.01 -18.87 7.75
N ARG A 320 16.00 -18.77 8.65
CA ARG A 320 16.22 -19.78 9.71
C ARG A 320 15.05 -19.92 10.67
N LYS A 321 14.31 -18.84 10.89
CA LYS A 321 13.09 -18.83 11.73
C LYS A 321 11.84 -19.26 10.96
N GLY A 322 11.94 -19.59 9.67
CA GLY A 322 10.80 -19.92 8.82
C GLY A 322 9.82 -18.75 8.62
N ARG A 323 10.28 -17.51 8.79
CA ARG A 323 9.44 -16.30 8.71
C ARG A 323 9.60 -15.52 7.40
N ALA A 324 10.57 -15.88 6.58
CA ALA A 324 10.79 -15.25 5.29
C ALA A 324 11.43 -16.23 4.31
N GLY A 325 11.15 -16.00 3.04
CA GLY A 325 11.72 -16.77 1.96
C GLY A 325 12.97 -16.14 1.38
N ASN A 326 13.46 -16.82 0.35
CA ASN A 326 14.63 -16.42 -0.39
C ASN A 326 14.22 -15.45 -1.52
N ASN A 327 13.32 -14.49 -1.24
CA ASN A 327 12.43 -13.83 -2.20
C ASN A 327 12.61 -12.28 -2.29
N LEU A 328 13.84 -11.78 -2.14
CA LEU A 328 14.15 -10.34 -2.19
C LEU A 328 13.28 -9.49 -1.23
N SER A 329 12.87 -10.07 -0.10
CA SER A 329 12.06 -9.40 0.92
C SER A 329 12.82 -9.30 2.24
N GLY A 330 12.57 -8.22 2.96
CA GLY A 330 13.16 -7.89 4.25
C GLY A 330 13.72 -6.47 4.30
N PRO A 331 14.25 -6.08 5.46
CA PRO A 331 14.96 -4.82 5.60
C PRO A 331 16.30 -4.90 4.86
N TYR A 332 16.66 -3.80 4.19
CA TYR A 332 17.87 -3.68 3.40
C TYR A 332 18.56 -2.35 3.66
N THR A 333 19.88 -2.34 3.44
CA THR A 333 20.64 -1.13 3.20
C THR A 333 21.16 -1.14 1.77
N ALA A 334 21.36 0.01 1.13
CA ALA A 334 21.84 0.05 -0.24
C ALA A 334 22.84 1.18 -0.51
N LEU A 335 23.75 0.93 -1.44
CA LEU A 335 24.52 1.97 -2.13
C LEU A 335 23.79 2.33 -3.42
N LYS A 336 23.48 3.61 -3.60
CA LYS A 336 22.70 4.12 -4.74
C LYS A 336 23.56 5.06 -5.57
N GLY A 337 23.60 4.83 -6.88
CA GLY A 337 24.09 5.78 -7.87
C GLY A 337 22.97 6.12 -8.85
N GLY A 338 22.82 7.38 -9.22
CA GLY A 338 21.73 7.81 -10.09
C GLY A 338 22.10 8.97 -11.00
N TYR A 339 21.26 9.14 -12.01
CA TYR A 339 21.30 10.27 -12.92
C TYR A 339 19.88 10.77 -13.15
N GLU A 340 19.67 12.07 -13.01
CA GLU A 340 18.38 12.72 -13.16
C GLU A 340 18.47 13.87 -14.17
N ILE A 341 17.49 13.93 -15.07
CA ILE A 341 17.24 15.09 -15.91
C ILE A 341 15.94 15.70 -15.46
N PHE A 342 16.00 16.94 -14.97
CA PHE A 342 14.85 17.75 -14.59
C PHE A 342 14.71 18.91 -15.55
N LYS A 343 13.53 19.09 -16.12
CA LYS A 343 13.18 20.24 -16.96
C LYS A 343 11.99 20.94 -16.35
N ALA A 344 12.11 22.24 -16.15
CA ALA A 344 11.01 23.11 -15.75
C ALA A 344 10.85 24.25 -16.76
N ALA A 345 9.62 24.62 -17.03
CA ALA A 345 9.28 25.81 -17.77
C ALA A 345 8.19 26.56 -17.01
N THR A 346 8.42 27.83 -16.74
CA THR A 346 7.43 28.74 -16.17
C THR A 346 7.14 29.85 -17.18
N ASN A 347 5.85 30.11 -17.37
CA ASN A 347 5.36 31.19 -18.22
C ASN A 347 4.52 32.14 -17.37
N TYR A 348 4.82 33.43 -17.44
CA TYR A 348 4.06 34.50 -16.80
C TYR A 348 3.58 35.47 -17.89
N PRO A 349 2.39 36.07 -17.77
CA PRO A 349 1.81 36.95 -18.79
C PRO A 349 2.67 38.18 -19.15
N PHE A 350 3.63 38.56 -18.28
CA PHE A 350 4.45 39.77 -18.46
C PHE A 350 5.96 39.52 -18.30
N VAL A 351 6.40 38.27 -18.23
CA VAL A 351 7.83 37.92 -18.09
C VAL A 351 8.18 36.88 -19.16
N PRO A 352 9.31 37.03 -19.88
CA PRO A 352 9.78 36.02 -20.81
C PRO A 352 9.81 34.64 -20.17
N GLN A 353 9.41 33.62 -20.94
CA GLN A 353 9.36 32.25 -20.48
C GLN A 353 10.70 31.82 -19.88
N ASN A 354 10.71 31.44 -18.60
CA ASN A 354 11.90 30.91 -17.96
C ASN A 354 11.94 29.40 -18.18
N LYS A 355 12.97 28.93 -18.89
CA LYS A 355 13.23 27.50 -19.12
C LYS A 355 14.47 27.10 -18.35
N PHE A 356 14.31 26.10 -17.51
CA PHE A 356 15.37 25.56 -16.68
C PHE A 356 15.55 24.08 -17.00
N THR A 357 16.79 23.68 -17.30
CA THR A 357 17.16 22.27 -17.40
C THR A 357 18.30 22.00 -16.44
N GLN A 358 18.07 21.06 -15.54
CA GLN A 358 19.07 20.55 -14.61
C GLN A 358 19.36 19.10 -14.93
N ARG A 359 20.64 18.76 -14.84
CA ARG A 359 21.14 17.40 -14.94
C ARG A 359 21.94 17.16 -13.67
N ALA A 360 21.66 16.05 -13.00
CA ALA A 360 22.34 15.71 -11.77
C ALA A 360 22.73 14.25 -11.70
N THR A 361 24.01 14.02 -11.42
CA THR A 361 24.51 12.71 -10.99
C THR A 361 24.45 12.68 -9.48
N THR A 362 23.86 11.63 -8.93
CA THR A 362 23.66 11.46 -7.49
C THR A 362 24.37 10.19 -7.01
N ALA A 363 24.90 10.24 -5.80
CA ALA A 363 25.28 9.04 -5.07
C ALA A 363 24.74 9.13 -3.64
N GLY A 364 24.38 8.00 -3.05
CA GLY A 364 23.77 7.99 -1.74
C GLY A 364 23.70 6.63 -1.08
N LEU A 365 23.23 6.64 0.15
CA LEU A 365 22.91 5.46 0.94
C LEU A 365 21.40 5.33 1.05
N ALA A 366 20.91 4.10 1.11
CA ALA A 366 19.51 3.81 1.41
C ALA A 366 19.40 2.89 2.62
N LEU A 367 18.34 3.09 3.40
CA LEU A 367 17.83 2.14 4.37
C LEU A 367 16.35 1.93 4.05
N GLY A 368 15.93 0.69 3.88
CA GLY A 368 14.56 0.41 3.48
C GLY A 368 14.05 -0.94 3.95
N TYR A 369 12.78 -1.17 3.68
CA TYR A 369 12.08 -2.41 3.90
C TYR A 369 11.27 -2.73 2.64
N GLN A 370 11.59 -3.86 2.03
CA GLN A 370 10.87 -4.38 0.89
C GLN A 370 10.13 -5.65 1.27
N GLN A 371 8.87 -5.76 0.89
CA GLN A 371 8.07 -6.95 1.12
C GLN A 371 7.33 -7.31 -0.16
N ARG A 372 7.59 -8.50 -0.68
CA ARG A 372 6.72 -9.09 -1.69
C ARG A 372 5.45 -9.60 -1.01
N LEU A 373 4.32 -9.23 -1.57
CA LEU A 373 2.99 -9.60 -1.11
C LEU A 373 2.34 -10.42 -2.21
N PHE A 374 1.91 -11.62 -1.90
CA PHE A 374 1.44 -12.57 -2.90
C PHE A 374 2.49 -12.79 -4.00
N LYS A 375 2.10 -13.49 -5.07
CA LYS A 375 3.03 -13.79 -6.16
C LYS A 375 3.40 -12.59 -7.03
N ARG A 376 2.61 -11.51 -7.01
CA ARG A 376 2.73 -10.45 -8.04
C ARG A 376 2.62 -9.03 -7.50
N MET A 377 2.63 -8.82 -6.18
CA MET A 377 2.62 -7.46 -5.61
C MET A 377 3.84 -7.26 -4.73
N TYR A 378 4.25 -5.99 -4.57
CA TYR A 378 5.27 -5.64 -3.61
C TYR A 378 4.96 -4.30 -2.96
N PHE A 379 5.54 -4.12 -1.79
CA PHE A 379 5.62 -2.88 -1.05
C PHE A 379 7.11 -2.59 -0.80
N ASP A 380 7.57 -1.38 -1.09
CA ASP A 380 8.94 -0.92 -0.79
C ASP A 380 8.85 0.45 -0.11
N ALA A 381 9.36 0.55 1.11
CA ALA A 381 9.51 1.79 1.84
C ALA A 381 10.99 2.03 2.13
N SER A 382 11.51 3.18 1.72
CA SER A 382 12.94 3.49 1.82
C SER A 382 13.19 4.95 2.19
N ILE A 383 14.28 5.15 2.92
CA ILE A 383 14.87 6.46 3.24
C ILE A 383 16.25 6.48 2.60
N PHE A 384 16.57 7.57 1.92
CA PHE A 384 17.82 7.79 1.22
C PHE A 384 18.54 9.00 1.79
N TYR A 385 19.86 8.92 1.90
CA TYR A 385 20.74 10.06 2.08
C TYR A 385 21.53 10.26 0.78
N VAL A 386 21.19 11.30 0.03
CA VAL A 386 21.63 11.49 -1.36
C VAL A 386 22.44 12.76 -1.50
N LYS A 387 23.58 12.69 -2.18
CA LYS A 387 24.41 13.84 -2.55
C LYS A 387 24.43 14.00 -4.08
N PRO A 388 23.97 15.15 -4.62
CA PRO A 388 24.15 15.50 -6.02
C PRO A 388 25.56 16.08 -6.27
N TYR A 389 26.18 15.72 -7.40
CA TYR A 389 27.57 16.11 -7.75
C TYR A 389 27.67 17.09 -8.92
N GLN A 390 26.68 17.10 -9.81
CA GLN A 390 26.64 18.04 -10.93
C GLN A 390 25.26 18.68 -10.93
N SER A 391 25.18 20.01 -10.97
CA SER A 391 23.96 20.73 -11.31
C SER A 391 24.38 21.75 -12.35
N GLY A 392 23.96 21.54 -13.60
CA GLY A 392 24.33 22.41 -14.73
C GLY A 392 24.05 23.90 -14.50
N ASN A 393 23.14 24.20 -13.57
CA ASN A 393 22.97 25.52 -12.98
C ASN A 393 23.35 25.44 -11.50
N ARG A 394 24.37 26.21 -11.07
CA ARG A 394 24.76 26.35 -9.66
C ARG A 394 23.67 27.08 -8.90
N ILE A 395 22.61 26.39 -8.49
CA ILE A 395 21.75 26.90 -7.42
C ILE A 395 22.58 26.83 -6.14
N ASN A 396 22.80 27.97 -5.47
CA ASN A 396 23.47 27.99 -4.16
C ASN A 396 22.71 27.04 -3.21
N GLY A 397 23.41 26.03 -2.69
CA GLY A 397 22.83 24.96 -1.85
C GLY A 397 22.45 23.66 -2.59
N GLY A 398 22.43 23.65 -3.94
CA GLY A 398 22.04 22.49 -4.74
C GLY A 398 22.99 21.29 -4.72
N ASN A 399 24.17 21.42 -4.10
CA ASN A 399 25.14 20.33 -3.88
C ASN A 399 25.11 19.77 -2.43
N ARG A 400 24.19 20.27 -1.59
CA ARG A 400 24.08 19.77 -0.22
C ARG A 400 23.44 18.39 -0.25
N PRO A 401 23.93 17.44 0.57
CA PRO A 401 23.25 16.18 0.72
C PRO A 401 21.86 16.41 1.35
N TYR A 402 20.88 15.65 0.90
CA TYR A 402 19.51 15.72 1.40
C TYR A 402 19.00 14.32 1.76
N LEU A 403 18.07 14.29 2.71
CA LEU A 403 17.32 13.07 3.02
C LEU A 403 16.11 13.02 2.10
N TRP A 404 15.85 11.84 1.54
CA TRP A 404 14.70 11.57 0.71
C TRP A 404 14.02 10.29 1.17
N SER A 405 12.78 10.06 0.81
CA SER A 405 12.07 8.83 1.14
C SER A 405 11.09 8.50 0.05
N LYS A 406 10.95 7.20 -0.22
CA LYS A 406 10.03 6.67 -1.21
C LYS A 406 9.19 5.59 -0.55
N MET A 407 7.89 5.62 -0.81
CA MET A 407 7.00 4.50 -0.58
C MET A 407 6.39 4.12 -1.92
N ALA A 408 6.56 2.87 -2.30
CA ALA A 408 6.05 2.34 -3.55
C ALA A 408 5.23 1.09 -3.26
N VAL A 409 4.04 1.03 -3.86
CA VAL A 409 3.32 -0.23 -4.08
C VAL A 409 3.34 -0.50 -5.56
N GLY A 410 3.51 -1.75 -5.94
CA GLY A 410 3.55 -2.11 -7.34
C GLY A 410 3.35 -3.58 -7.57
N PHE A 411 3.57 -3.97 -8.82
CA PHE A 411 3.46 -5.33 -9.28
C PHE A 411 4.83 -5.92 -9.60
N THR A 412 4.99 -7.22 -9.34
CA THR A 412 6.18 -7.99 -9.70
C THR A 412 5.87 -9.03 -10.78
N PHE A 413 6.85 -9.24 -11.68
CA PHE A 413 6.79 -10.20 -12.78
C PHE A 413 8.07 -11.03 -12.88
#